data_AF-A0A9P4H8D5-F1
#
_entry.id   AF-A0A9P4H8D5-F1
#
_cell.length_a   1.000
_cell.length_b   1.000
_cell.length_c   1.000
_cell.angle_alpha   90.00
_cell.angle_beta   90.00
_cell.angle_gamma   90.00
#
_symmetry.space_group_name_H-M   'P 1'
#
loop_
_entity.id
_entity.type
_entity.pdbx_description
1 polymer ?
#
loop_
_entity_poly.entity_id
_entity_poly.type
_entity_poly.pdbx_seq_one_letter_code
_entity_poly.pdbx_strand_id
1 'polypeptide(L)'
;MAASSKVGRKNAVVGDSNARISRRPARGFHRFRSGVLNVTPKGAEKAQTLNNQNSPLLRLPPELRNKIWRYVLGGNVLRWTLVSSSRYSLKYRMAPPPGQIILGLDLLRTCRQIYAETALLPYQLNTFACTEYAGIKGELQYLQPFQRSHIAKLQLEASSIRGLWLGQGYLSDIERYTDARFCGKYKLGFLPALEEIQVCVLTPDLRSESAVDECKRSVRDQLSTLLAGKQVDITFENL
;
A
#
# COMPACT_ATOMS: atom_id res chain seq x y z
N MET A 1 -50.55 -35.53 17.82
CA MET A 1 -50.88 -34.70 16.64
C MET A 1 -50.36 -33.29 16.87
N ALA A 2 -49.55 -32.79 15.92
CA ALA A 2 -49.20 -31.40 15.57
C ALA A 2 -48.80 -30.41 16.70
N ALA A 3 -47.53 -29.96 16.79
CA ALA A 3 -46.91 -28.81 16.07
C ALA A 3 -47.16 -27.48 16.82
N SER A 4 -46.31 -26.46 16.89
CA SER A 4 -44.91 -26.20 16.54
C SER A 4 -44.59 -24.79 17.10
N SER A 5 -43.30 -24.51 17.29
CA SER A 5 -42.69 -23.25 17.72
C SER A 5 -43.08 -22.00 16.89
N LYS A 6 -42.89 -20.79 17.45
CA LYS A 6 -41.89 -19.82 16.94
C LYS A 6 -41.74 -18.55 17.77
N VAL A 7 -40.47 -18.31 18.11
CA VAL A 7 -39.85 -17.05 18.52
C VAL A 7 -39.71 -16.11 17.31
N GLY A 8 -40.04 -14.84 17.47
CA GLY A 8 -39.58 -13.73 16.61
C GLY A 8 -38.95 -12.66 17.51
N ARG A 9 -37.99 -11.82 17.12
CA ARG A 9 -37.32 -11.51 15.84
C ARG A 9 -35.95 -10.96 16.24
N LYS A 10 -34.85 -11.43 15.63
CA LYS A 10 -33.55 -10.71 15.65
C LYS A 10 -33.44 -9.92 14.35
N ASN A 11 -33.11 -8.63 14.48
CA ASN A 11 -32.87 -7.72 13.37
C ASN A 11 -31.68 -8.23 12.53
N ALA A 12 -31.96 -8.60 11.28
CA ALA A 12 -30.95 -8.94 10.30
C ALA A 12 -30.51 -7.64 9.59
N VAL A 13 -29.22 -7.33 9.71
CA VAL A 13 -28.54 -6.33 8.89
C VAL A 13 -28.58 -6.82 7.44
N VAL A 14 -29.15 -5.99 6.57
CA VAL A 14 -29.30 -6.23 5.13
C VAL A 14 -27.90 -6.25 4.50
N GLY A 15 -27.41 -7.45 4.18
CA GLY A 15 -26.23 -7.65 3.36
C GLY A 15 -26.64 -7.77 1.90
N ASP A 16 -26.11 -6.87 1.08
CA ASP A 16 -26.27 -6.79 -0.37
C ASP A 16 -26.10 -8.16 -1.04
N SER A 17 -27.20 -8.64 -1.62
CA SER A 17 -27.34 -9.96 -2.21
C SER A 17 -26.95 -9.92 -3.68
N ASN A 18 -25.65 -9.95 -4.02
CA ASN A 18 -25.24 -10.48 -5.34
C ASN A 18 -23.74 -10.82 -5.56
N ALA A 19 -22.94 -10.93 -4.50
CA ALA A 19 -21.63 -11.57 -4.67
C ALA A 19 -21.83 -13.10 -4.80
N ARG A 20 -21.74 -13.65 -6.02
CA ARG A 20 -21.63 -15.11 -6.23
C ARG A 20 -20.43 -15.63 -5.43
N ILE A 21 -20.66 -16.12 -4.22
CA ILE A 21 -19.64 -16.75 -3.39
C ILE A 21 -19.29 -18.10 -4.04
N SER A 22 -18.19 -18.13 -4.81
CA SER A 22 -17.63 -19.37 -5.33
C SER A 22 -17.38 -20.32 -4.15
N ARG A 23 -17.90 -21.55 -4.23
CA ARG A 23 -17.77 -22.56 -3.17
C ARG A 23 -16.29 -22.91 -3.02
N ARG A 24 -15.67 -22.50 -1.89
CA ARG A 24 -14.27 -22.84 -1.56
C ARG A 24 -14.07 -24.37 -1.48
N PRO A 25 -13.03 -24.94 -2.13
CA PRO A 25 -12.73 -26.37 -2.11
C PRO A 25 -12.40 -26.89 -0.71
N ALA A 26 -12.52 -28.20 -0.50
CA ALA A 26 -12.31 -28.85 0.79
C ALA A 26 -10.87 -28.75 1.32
N ARG A 27 -9.88 -28.57 0.44
CA ARG A 27 -8.46 -28.38 0.78
C ARG A 27 -7.89 -27.12 0.10
N GLY A 28 -6.88 -26.53 0.74
CA GLY A 28 -6.16 -25.36 0.23
C GLY A 28 -6.75 -24.01 0.65
N PHE A 29 -6.26 -22.94 0.04
CA PHE A 29 -6.70 -21.57 0.28
C PHE A 29 -7.50 -21.04 -0.91
N HIS A 30 -8.42 -20.12 -0.64
CA HIS A 30 -9.23 -19.48 -1.67
C HIS A 30 -9.13 -17.97 -1.48
N ARG A 31 -8.98 -17.22 -2.57
CA ARG A 31 -9.00 -15.77 -2.56
C ARG A 31 -10.30 -15.27 -3.18
N PHE A 32 -10.84 -14.18 -2.66
CA PHE A 32 -11.92 -13.48 -3.33
C PHE A 32 -11.42 -12.91 -4.66
N ARG A 33 -12.34 -12.51 -5.55
CA ARG A 33 -11.99 -11.81 -6.80
C ARG A 33 -11.16 -10.55 -6.55
N SER A 34 -11.32 -9.93 -5.38
CA SER A 34 -10.53 -8.78 -4.93
C SER A 34 -9.05 -9.12 -4.70
N GLY A 35 -8.68 -10.40 -4.56
CA GLY A 35 -7.32 -10.86 -4.22
C GLY A 35 -7.11 -11.15 -2.74
N VAL A 36 -8.03 -10.74 -1.87
CA VAL A 36 -7.97 -10.98 -0.41
C VAL A 36 -8.21 -12.45 -0.10
N LEU A 37 -7.47 -13.01 0.85
CA LEU A 37 -7.69 -14.38 1.34
C LEU A 37 -9.07 -14.52 1.97
N ASN A 38 -9.81 -15.55 1.58
CA ASN A 38 -11.03 -15.93 2.30
C ASN A 38 -10.64 -16.65 3.59
N VAL A 39 -10.71 -15.90 4.70
CA VAL A 39 -10.36 -16.35 6.05
C VAL A 39 -11.47 -17.13 6.77
N THR A 40 -12.65 -17.29 6.15
CA THR A 40 -13.78 -18.01 6.76
C THR A 40 -13.37 -19.45 7.11
N PRO A 41 -13.42 -19.84 8.40
CA PRO A 41 -12.91 -21.14 8.82
C PRO A 41 -13.81 -22.27 8.31
N LYS A 42 -13.20 -23.30 7.70
CA LYS A 42 -13.89 -24.52 7.25
C LYS A 42 -13.24 -25.79 7.83
N GLY A 43 -14.08 -26.79 8.12
CA GLY A 43 -13.61 -28.09 8.63
C GLY A 43 -12.73 -27.95 9.87
N ALA A 44 -11.53 -28.54 9.82
CA ALA A 44 -10.53 -28.52 10.89
C ALA A 44 -10.03 -27.10 11.26
N GLU A 45 -10.17 -26.11 10.38
CA GLU A 45 -9.77 -24.71 10.65
C GLU A 45 -10.61 -24.08 11.77
N LYS A 46 -11.83 -24.57 12.00
CA LYS A 46 -12.69 -24.10 13.10
C LYS A 46 -12.06 -24.40 14.45
N ALA A 47 -11.51 -25.61 14.62
CA ALA A 47 -10.82 -26.01 15.84
C ALA A 47 -9.53 -25.20 16.05
N GLN A 48 -8.76 -24.93 14.99
CA GLN A 48 -7.59 -24.05 15.06
C GLN A 48 -7.96 -22.62 15.50
N THR A 49 -9.08 -22.09 14.99
CA THR A 49 -9.58 -20.76 15.38
C THR A 49 -9.96 -20.71 16.86
N LEU A 50 -10.52 -21.80 17.40
CA LEU A 50 -10.82 -21.91 18.83
C LEU A 50 -9.53 -21.98 19.66
N ASN A 51 -8.57 -22.82 19.25
CA ASN A 51 -7.28 -22.96 19.94
C ASN A 51 -6.47 -21.66 19.94
N ASN A 52 -6.61 -20.82 18.91
CA ASN A 52 -5.98 -19.51 18.88
C ASN A 52 -6.37 -18.64 20.08
N GLN A 53 -7.55 -18.83 20.68
CA GLN A 53 -7.97 -18.09 21.89
C GLN A 53 -7.09 -18.40 23.11
N ASN A 54 -6.35 -19.51 23.11
CA ASN A 54 -5.38 -19.83 24.16
C ASN A 54 -4.03 -19.12 23.95
N SER A 55 -3.81 -18.49 22.80
CA SER A 55 -2.59 -17.71 22.55
C SER A 55 -2.59 -16.44 23.40
N PRO A 56 -1.49 -16.13 24.13
CA PRO A 56 -1.36 -14.90 24.90
C PRO A 56 -1.58 -13.62 24.08
N LEU A 57 -1.25 -13.66 22.78
CA LEU A 57 -1.41 -12.53 21.85
C LEU A 57 -2.85 -12.40 21.35
N LEU A 58 -3.50 -13.51 20.99
CA LEU A 58 -4.84 -13.49 20.37
C LEU A 58 -5.99 -13.43 21.38
N ARG A 59 -5.72 -13.67 22.67
CA ARG A 59 -6.67 -13.44 23.76
C ARG A 59 -6.78 -11.97 24.19
N LEU A 60 -5.82 -11.12 23.80
CA LEU A 60 -5.85 -9.69 24.11
C LEU A 60 -7.08 -9.05 23.46
N PRO A 61 -7.66 -7.99 24.03
CA PRO A 61 -8.70 -7.20 23.36
C PRO A 61 -8.21 -6.67 21.99
N PRO A 62 -9.12 -6.54 20.99
CA PRO A 62 -8.76 -6.04 19.66
C PRO A 62 -8.01 -4.71 19.67
N GLU A 63 -8.29 -3.82 20.62
CA GLU A 63 -7.65 -2.51 20.75
C GLU A 63 -6.15 -2.64 21.02
N LEU A 64 -5.77 -3.57 21.90
CA LEU A 64 -4.35 -3.84 22.20
C LEU A 64 -3.67 -4.54 21.03
N ARG A 65 -4.36 -5.47 20.37
CA ARG A 65 -3.83 -6.12 19.17
C ARG A 65 -3.59 -5.10 18.06
N ASN A 66 -4.53 -4.20 17.82
CA ASN A 66 -4.39 -3.12 16.84
C ASN A 66 -3.19 -2.22 17.14
N LYS A 67 -2.93 -1.88 18.42
CA LYS A 67 -1.70 -1.14 18.79
C LYS A 67 -0.44 -1.94 18.44
N ILE A 68 -0.39 -3.22 18.80
CA ILE A 68 0.75 -4.10 18.46
C ILE A 68 0.94 -4.18 16.94
N TRP A 69 -0.13 -4.39 16.18
CA TRP A 69 -0.08 -4.46 14.73
C TRP A 69 0.44 -3.17 14.09
N ARG A 70 0.04 -2.00 14.62
CA ARG A 70 0.56 -0.70 14.17
C ARG A 70 2.06 -0.58 14.37
N TYR A 71 2.60 -1.04 15.50
CA TYR A 71 4.04 -1.02 15.75
C TYR A 71 4.81 -2.02 14.87
N VAL A 72 4.23 -3.19 14.58
CA VAL A 72 4.91 -4.25 13.81
C VAL A 72 4.86 -3.99 12.30
N LEU A 73 3.78 -3.40 11.80
CA LEU A 73 3.47 -3.32 10.37
C LEU A 73 3.38 -1.90 9.83
N GLY A 74 3.51 -0.88 10.67
CA GLY A 74 3.32 0.52 10.29
C GLY A 74 4.49 1.41 10.70
N GLY A 75 4.41 2.68 10.30
CA GLY A 75 5.38 3.71 10.66
C GLY A 75 6.69 3.65 9.88
N ASN A 76 6.77 2.85 8.81
CA ASN A 76 7.97 2.73 7.99
C ASN A 76 7.87 3.58 6.73
N VAL A 77 9.03 4.02 6.24
CA VAL A 77 9.20 4.60 4.90
C VAL A 77 9.75 3.50 4.00
N LEU A 78 8.92 2.97 3.11
CA LEU A 78 9.29 1.91 2.19
C LEU A 78 9.85 2.53 0.91
N ARG A 79 11.13 2.28 0.63
CA ARG A 79 11.82 2.79 -0.56
C ARG A 79 11.88 1.73 -1.63
N TRP A 80 11.85 2.17 -2.88
CA TRP A 80 12.13 1.31 -4.03
C TRP A 80 13.60 0.91 -4.02
N THR A 81 13.91 -0.25 -3.46
CA THR A 81 15.28 -0.71 -3.21
C THR A 81 15.52 -2.10 -3.79
N LEU A 82 16.78 -2.38 -4.13
CA LEU A 82 17.18 -3.66 -4.68
C LEU A 82 17.29 -4.70 -3.55
N VAL A 83 16.40 -5.69 -3.54
CA VAL A 83 16.40 -6.77 -2.54
C VAL A 83 16.78 -8.11 -3.16
N SER A 84 17.43 -8.94 -2.36
CA SER A 84 17.70 -10.33 -2.75
C SER A 84 16.40 -11.13 -2.75
N SER A 85 16.02 -11.66 -3.93
CA SER A 85 14.87 -12.54 -4.10
C SER A 85 15.27 -14.03 -4.03
N SER A 86 16.55 -14.34 -4.27
CA SER A 86 17.15 -15.67 -4.13
C SER A 86 18.68 -15.53 -4.13
N ARG A 87 19.41 -16.63 -3.92
CA ARG A 87 20.88 -16.66 -4.02
C ARG A 87 21.46 -16.09 -5.32
N TYR A 88 20.66 -15.99 -6.39
CA TYR A 88 21.12 -15.56 -7.72
C TYR A 88 20.25 -14.48 -8.36
N SER A 89 19.27 -13.91 -7.64
CA SER A 89 18.38 -12.91 -8.24
C SER A 89 18.14 -11.72 -7.33
N LEU A 90 18.36 -10.54 -7.88
CA LEU A 90 18.01 -9.26 -7.28
C LEU A 90 16.75 -8.74 -7.95
N LYS A 91 15.84 -8.17 -7.16
CA LYS A 91 14.62 -7.55 -7.67
C LYS A 91 14.36 -6.27 -6.90
N TYR A 92 13.88 -5.24 -7.58
CA TYR A 92 13.42 -4.04 -6.88
C TYR A 92 12.11 -4.33 -6.13
N ARG A 93 12.06 -3.92 -4.87
CA ARG A 93 10.89 -4.00 -3.97
C ARG A 93 10.78 -2.75 -3.09
N MET A 94 9.57 -2.42 -2.68
CA MET A 94 9.26 -1.44 -1.64
C MET A 94 9.60 -2.09 -0.31
N ALA A 95 10.73 -1.71 0.25
CA ALA A 95 11.21 -2.25 1.50
C ALA A 95 11.81 -1.14 2.37
N PRO A 96 11.88 -1.34 3.70
CA PRO A 96 12.63 -0.44 4.55
C PRO A 96 14.09 -0.30 4.06
N PRO A 97 14.70 0.89 4.19
CA PRO A 97 16.13 1.09 3.95
C PRO A 97 17.00 0.08 4.71
N PRO A 98 18.19 -0.27 4.19
CA PRO A 98 19.16 -1.05 4.94
C PRO A 98 19.43 -0.43 6.33
N GLY A 99 19.43 -1.25 7.37
CA GLY A 99 19.65 -0.80 8.76
C GLY A 99 18.37 -0.38 9.52
N GLN A 100 17.20 -0.37 8.88
CA GLN A 100 15.92 -0.20 9.57
C GLN A 100 15.27 -1.53 9.97
N ILE A 101 14.23 -1.44 10.82
CA ILE A 101 13.46 -2.59 11.30
C ILE A 101 12.83 -3.33 10.10
N ILE A 102 12.94 -4.66 10.09
CA ILE A 102 12.30 -5.51 9.09
C ILE A 102 10.79 -5.36 9.25
N LEU A 103 10.10 -4.96 8.17
CA LEU A 103 8.65 -4.94 8.13
C LEU A 103 8.14 -6.36 8.44
N GLY A 104 7.36 -6.52 9.52
CA GLY A 104 6.96 -7.82 10.07
C GLY A 104 5.96 -8.60 9.21
N LEU A 105 6.11 -8.63 7.88
CA LEU A 105 5.19 -9.21 6.93
C LEU A 105 4.99 -10.72 7.10
N ASP A 106 5.96 -11.42 7.68
CA ASP A 106 5.83 -12.86 7.99
C ASP A 106 4.68 -13.14 8.97
N LEU A 107 4.32 -12.14 9.79
CA LEU A 107 3.16 -12.20 10.66
C LEU A 107 1.86 -12.50 9.89
N LEU A 108 1.69 -11.95 8.68
CA LEU A 108 0.52 -12.16 7.82
C LEU A 108 0.40 -13.63 7.35
N ARG A 109 1.45 -14.43 7.49
CA ARG A 109 1.50 -15.83 7.05
C ARG A 109 1.27 -16.84 8.18
N THR A 110 1.13 -16.37 9.42
CA THR A 110 1.06 -17.24 10.61
C THR A 110 -0.31 -17.90 10.79
N CYS A 111 -1.39 -17.11 10.86
CA CYS A 111 -2.75 -17.62 10.96
C CYS A 111 -3.79 -16.70 10.30
N ARG A 112 -4.99 -17.25 10.07
CA ARG A 112 -6.08 -16.53 9.40
C ARG A 112 -6.63 -15.35 10.20
N GLN A 113 -6.64 -15.45 11.52
CA GLN A 113 -7.10 -14.35 12.38
C GLN A 113 -6.17 -13.14 12.24
N ILE A 114 -4.86 -13.36 12.35
CA ILE A 114 -3.85 -12.32 12.17
C ILE A 114 -3.95 -11.72 10.77
N TYR A 115 -4.00 -12.55 9.72
CA TYR A 115 -4.18 -12.05 8.36
C TYR A 115 -5.44 -11.18 8.22
N ALA A 116 -6.57 -11.59 8.80
CA ALA A 116 -7.82 -10.85 8.73
C ALA A 116 -7.71 -9.46 9.38
N GLU A 117 -6.98 -9.36 10.49
CA GLU A 117 -6.76 -8.12 11.22
C GLU A 117 -5.72 -7.22 10.56
N THR A 118 -4.74 -7.80 9.84
CA THR A 118 -3.52 -7.06 9.47
C THR A 118 -3.24 -6.90 7.98
N ALA A 119 -3.94 -7.62 7.08
CA ALA A 119 -3.58 -7.67 5.66
C ALA A 119 -3.53 -6.31 4.94
N LEU A 120 -4.25 -5.31 5.46
CA LEU A 120 -4.34 -3.96 4.89
C LEU A 120 -3.34 -2.98 5.52
N LEU A 121 -2.89 -3.26 6.74
CA LEU A 121 -2.06 -2.36 7.53
C LEU A 121 -0.73 -1.98 6.86
N PRO A 122 -0.02 -2.89 6.16
CA PRO A 122 1.19 -2.52 5.44
C PRO A 122 1.00 -1.42 4.40
N TYR A 123 -0.21 -1.29 3.85
CA TYR A 123 -0.54 -0.28 2.83
C TYR A 123 -1.09 1.00 3.46
N GLN A 124 -1.86 0.88 4.54
CA GLN A 124 -2.48 2.01 5.24
C GLN A 124 -1.50 2.78 6.13
N LEU A 125 -0.53 2.09 6.73
CA LEU A 125 0.27 2.63 7.83
C LEU A 125 1.72 2.96 7.46
N ASN A 126 2.14 2.69 6.21
CA ASN A 126 3.49 3.00 5.75
C ASN A 126 3.45 4.03 4.64
N THR A 127 4.53 4.79 4.54
CA THR A 127 4.74 5.75 3.46
C THR A 127 5.58 5.09 2.37
N PHE A 128 5.14 5.18 1.12
CA PHE A 128 5.90 4.67 -0.01
C PHE A 128 6.72 5.80 -0.62
N ALA A 129 8.04 5.72 -0.48
CA ALA A 129 8.99 6.72 -0.94
C ALA A 129 9.62 6.33 -2.28
N CYS A 130 9.64 7.27 -3.22
CA CYS A 130 10.22 7.08 -4.54
C CYS A 130 11.02 8.32 -4.96
N THR A 131 12.22 8.10 -5.48
CA THR A 131 13.02 9.11 -6.19
C THR A 131 12.59 9.28 -7.64
N GLU A 132 11.89 8.28 -8.19
CA GLU A 132 11.57 8.18 -9.61
C GLU A 132 10.14 7.64 -9.81
N TYR A 133 9.44 8.15 -10.83
CA TYR A 133 8.12 7.63 -11.20
C TYR A 133 8.17 6.16 -11.61
N ALA A 134 9.29 5.72 -12.21
CA ALA A 134 9.52 4.33 -12.55
C ALA A 134 9.39 3.41 -11.32
N GLY A 135 9.81 3.87 -10.13
CA GLY A 135 9.63 3.12 -8.88
C GLY A 135 8.18 3.04 -8.44
N ILE A 136 7.42 4.13 -8.58
CA ILE A 136 5.98 4.16 -8.29
C ILE A 136 5.26 3.17 -9.21
N LYS A 137 5.50 3.24 -10.52
CA LYS A 137 4.82 2.39 -11.50
C LYS A 137 5.30 0.94 -11.46
N GLY A 138 6.60 0.72 -11.30
CA GLY A 138 7.25 -0.60 -11.39
C GLY A 138 6.78 -1.59 -10.33
N GLU A 139 6.22 -1.10 -9.23
CA GLU A 139 5.74 -1.97 -8.16
C GLU A 139 4.32 -1.67 -7.71
N LEU A 140 3.98 -0.39 -7.47
CA LEU A 140 2.65 -0.07 -6.95
C LEU A 140 1.54 -0.33 -7.98
N GLN A 141 1.84 -0.26 -9.29
CA GLN A 141 0.87 -0.64 -10.33
C GLN A 141 0.51 -2.13 -10.25
N TYR A 142 1.46 -2.99 -9.89
CA TYR A 142 1.31 -4.44 -9.87
C TYR A 142 0.73 -4.97 -8.55
N LEU A 143 0.56 -4.10 -7.56
CA LEU A 143 -0.21 -4.43 -6.37
C LEU A 143 -1.66 -4.75 -6.76
N GLN A 144 -2.25 -5.67 -6.01
CA GLN A 144 -3.64 -6.07 -6.18
C GLN A 144 -4.58 -4.87 -5.95
N PRO A 145 -5.78 -4.85 -6.57
CA PRO A 145 -6.71 -3.74 -6.40
C PRO A 145 -7.03 -3.41 -4.94
N PHE A 146 -7.16 -4.43 -4.09
CA PHE A 146 -7.40 -4.24 -2.65
C PHE A 146 -6.20 -3.63 -1.92
N GLN A 147 -4.97 -3.76 -2.43
CA GLN A 147 -3.77 -3.20 -1.79
C GLN A 147 -3.64 -1.72 -2.15
N ARG A 148 -3.79 -1.40 -3.45
CA ARG A 148 -3.69 -0.04 -3.98
C ARG A 148 -4.76 0.92 -3.45
N SER A 149 -5.94 0.39 -3.12
CA SER A 149 -7.05 1.15 -2.53
C SER A 149 -6.83 1.56 -1.07
N HIS A 150 -5.70 1.17 -0.48
CA HIS A 150 -5.36 1.51 0.89
C HIS A 150 -4.08 2.36 1.00
N ILE A 151 -3.46 2.71 -0.12
CA ILE A 151 -2.30 3.61 -0.16
C ILE A 151 -2.82 5.04 -0.23
N ALA A 152 -2.77 5.74 0.90
CA ALA A 152 -3.25 7.11 1.02
C ALA A 152 -2.14 8.16 0.94
N LYS A 153 -0.90 7.78 1.28
CA LYS A 153 0.26 8.67 1.33
C LYS A 153 1.42 8.17 0.47
N LEU A 154 1.96 9.06 -0.36
CA LEU A 154 3.24 8.87 -1.05
C LEU A 154 4.25 9.91 -0.62
N GLN A 155 5.52 9.52 -0.62
CA GLN A 155 6.65 10.44 -0.50
C GLN A 155 7.44 10.44 -1.81
N LEU A 156 7.71 11.63 -2.33
CA LEU A 156 8.48 11.81 -3.55
C LEU A 156 9.75 12.58 -3.23
N GLU A 157 10.87 12.06 -3.69
CA GLU A 157 12.18 12.64 -3.42
C GLU A 157 12.67 13.33 -4.67
N ALA A 158 12.62 14.66 -4.65
CA ALA A 158 13.07 15.51 -5.74
C ALA A 158 14.48 15.99 -5.46
N SER A 159 15.35 16.00 -6.48
CA SER A 159 16.65 16.68 -6.38
C SER A 159 16.52 18.11 -6.91
N SER A 160 17.16 19.08 -6.26
CA SER A 160 17.27 20.45 -6.78
C SER A 160 17.87 20.55 -8.20
N ILE A 161 18.61 19.53 -8.65
CA ILE A 161 19.22 19.48 -9.99
C ILE A 161 18.27 18.88 -11.03
N ARG A 162 17.38 17.95 -10.61
CA ARG A 162 16.64 17.07 -11.54
C ARG A 162 15.11 17.06 -11.37
N GLY A 163 14.56 17.73 -10.34
CA GLY A 163 13.13 17.63 -10.01
C GLY A 163 12.73 16.20 -9.64
N LEU A 164 11.48 15.79 -9.99
CA LEU A 164 11.10 14.37 -9.98
C LEU A 164 11.56 13.71 -11.28
N TRP A 165 12.19 12.54 -11.16
CA TRP A 165 12.59 11.81 -12.35
C TRP A 165 11.40 11.02 -12.92
N LEU A 166 10.80 11.52 -14.01
CA LEU A 166 9.60 10.93 -14.61
C LEU A 166 9.87 9.96 -15.78
N GLY A 167 11.11 9.63 -16.12
CA GLY A 167 11.39 8.75 -17.26
C GLY A 167 12.76 8.10 -17.24
N GLN A 168 12.84 6.89 -17.82
CA GLN A 168 14.11 6.22 -18.13
C GLN A 168 14.84 6.99 -19.24
N GLY A 169 15.75 7.88 -18.87
CA GLY A 169 16.61 8.56 -19.84
C GLY A 169 17.63 9.45 -19.15
N TYR A 170 18.92 9.23 -19.44
CA TYR A 170 20.01 10.14 -19.11
C TYR A 170 19.68 11.54 -19.65
N LEU A 171 19.76 12.56 -18.79
CA LEU A 171 20.03 14.01 -18.95
C LEU A 171 19.74 14.80 -20.27
N SER A 172 19.37 14.22 -21.41
CA SER A 172 19.19 14.93 -22.69
C SER A 172 17.73 15.18 -23.09
N ASP A 173 16.75 14.78 -22.30
CA ASP A 173 15.34 14.78 -22.71
C ASP A 173 14.45 15.77 -21.93
N ILE A 174 14.99 16.83 -21.32
CA ILE A 174 14.18 17.85 -20.60
C ILE A 174 13.08 18.44 -21.50
N GLU A 175 13.35 18.62 -22.80
CA GLU A 175 12.39 19.15 -23.78
C GLU A 175 11.29 18.16 -24.21
N ARG A 176 11.42 16.86 -23.89
CA ARG A 176 10.40 15.85 -24.25
C ARG A 176 9.31 15.66 -23.20
N TYR A 177 9.48 16.21 -21.99
CA TYR A 177 8.56 15.98 -20.87
C TYR A 177 7.32 16.89 -20.87
N THR A 178 7.29 17.93 -21.69
CA THR A 178 6.10 18.76 -21.95
C THR A 178 5.20 18.18 -23.05
N ASP A 179 5.58 17.07 -23.69
CA ASP A 179 4.73 16.39 -24.67
C ASP A 179 3.59 15.63 -23.98
N ALA A 180 2.38 16.17 -24.10
CA ALA A 180 1.13 15.61 -23.57
C ALA A 180 0.90 14.13 -23.95
N ARG A 181 1.52 13.63 -25.04
CA ARG A 181 1.45 12.21 -25.45
C ARG A 181 2.20 11.28 -24.50
N PHE A 182 3.22 11.77 -23.80
CA PHE A 182 3.90 11.01 -22.75
C PHE A 182 3.11 11.05 -21.45
N CYS A 183 2.63 12.23 -21.04
CA CYS A 183 1.88 12.49 -19.80
C CYS A 183 0.70 11.54 -19.56
N GLY A 184 0.00 11.10 -20.61
CA GLY A 184 -1.08 10.11 -20.51
C GLY A 184 -0.66 8.76 -19.89
N LYS A 185 0.62 8.37 -19.99
CA LYS A 185 1.19 7.14 -19.41
C LYS A 185 1.54 7.25 -17.92
N TYR A 186 1.49 8.46 -17.37
CA TYR A 186 2.01 8.78 -16.04
C TYR A 186 0.93 9.10 -14.99
N LYS A 187 -0.31 8.66 -15.21
CA LYS A 187 -1.41 8.94 -14.27
C LYS A 187 -1.32 8.05 -13.03
N LEU A 188 -1.47 8.64 -11.85
CA LEU A 188 -1.62 7.92 -10.57
C LEU A 188 -3.06 7.42 -10.34
N GLY A 189 -3.81 7.19 -11.42
CA GLY A 189 -5.19 6.68 -11.38
C GLY A 189 -5.30 5.30 -10.72
N PHE A 190 -4.24 4.49 -10.76
CA PHE A 190 -4.19 3.16 -10.16
C PHE A 190 -4.11 3.17 -8.62
N LEU A 191 -3.89 4.34 -7.99
CA LEU A 191 -3.95 4.56 -6.54
C LEU A 191 -5.21 5.36 -6.20
N PRO A 192 -6.39 4.71 -6.09
CA PRO A 192 -7.66 5.43 -6.00
C PRO A 192 -7.85 6.18 -4.66
N ALA A 193 -7.17 5.74 -3.59
CA ALA A 193 -7.28 6.34 -2.26
C ALA A 193 -6.13 7.31 -1.94
N LEU A 194 -5.32 7.69 -2.93
CA LEU A 194 -4.22 8.63 -2.73
C LEU A 194 -4.78 10.01 -2.37
N GLU A 195 -4.43 10.48 -1.17
CA GLU A 195 -4.92 11.73 -0.58
C GLU A 195 -3.78 12.71 -0.31
N GLU A 196 -2.56 12.21 -0.02
CA GLU A 196 -1.41 13.04 0.34
C GLU A 196 -0.16 12.65 -0.46
N ILE A 197 0.56 13.66 -0.97
CA ILE A 197 1.91 13.54 -1.51
C ILE A 197 2.83 14.50 -0.77
N GLN A 198 3.80 13.93 -0.06
CA GLN A 198 4.89 14.69 0.55
C GLN A 198 6.07 14.73 -0.41
N VAL A 199 6.51 15.92 -0.79
CA VAL A 199 7.69 16.13 -1.65
C VAL A 199 8.87 16.56 -0.79
N CYS A 200 9.88 15.70 -0.70
CA CYS A 200 11.14 16.00 -0.05
C CYS A 200 12.14 16.51 -1.10
N VAL A 201 12.56 17.76 -0.99
CA VAL A 201 13.55 18.37 -1.89
C VAL A 201 14.94 18.19 -1.30
N LEU A 202 15.72 17.31 -1.91
CA LEU A 202 17.12 17.04 -1.57
C LEU A 202 18.01 18.12 -2.18
N THR A 203 18.68 18.90 -1.32
CA THR A 203 19.65 19.92 -1.73
C THR A 203 21.07 19.47 -1.37
N PRO A 204 21.81 18.83 -2.29
CA PRO A 204 23.16 18.35 -1.99
C PRO A 204 24.20 19.46 -1.80
N ASP A 205 23.86 20.73 -2.08
CA ASP A 205 24.77 21.88 -1.93
C ASP A 205 24.01 23.15 -1.48
N LEU A 206 24.77 24.08 -0.87
CA LEU A 206 24.45 25.48 -0.49
C LEU A 206 24.01 26.35 -1.69
N ARG A 207 23.05 25.88 -2.50
CA ARG A 207 22.48 26.65 -3.60
C ARG A 207 21.50 27.69 -3.06
N SER A 208 21.40 28.81 -3.77
CA SER A 208 20.49 29.90 -3.44
C SER A 208 19.05 29.41 -3.29
N GLU A 209 18.27 30.05 -2.40
CA GLU A 209 16.83 29.76 -2.22
C GLU A 209 16.06 29.68 -3.55
N SER A 210 16.49 30.49 -4.53
CA SER A 210 15.98 30.49 -5.91
C SER A 210 15.99 29.10 -6.59
N ALA A 211 17.02 28.28 -6.37
CA ALA A 211 17.12 26.95 -6.98
C ALA A 211 16.13 25.95 -6.35
N VAL A 212 15.88 26.08 -5.04
CA VAL A 212 14.88 25.28 -4.34
C VAL A 212 13.48 25.65 -4.82
N ASP A 213 13.20 26.94 -4.97
CA ASP A 213 11.90 27.42 -5.46
C ASP A 213 11.64 27.04 -6.91
N GLU A 214 12.66 27.05 -7.77
CA GLU A 214 12.56 26.56 -9.14
C GLU A 214 12.28 25.05 -9.18
N CYS A 215 12.97 24.26 -8.35
CA CYS A 215 12.68 22.84 -8.21
C CYS A 215 11.24 22.61 -7.74
N LYS A 216 10.78 23.29 -6.68
CA LYS A 216 9.39 23.19 -6.19
C LYS A 216 8.38 23.55 -7.27
N ARG A 217 8.62 24.60 -8.06
CA ARG A 217 7.76 24.99 -9.20
C ARG A 217 7.71 23.88 -10.27
N SER A 218 8.86 23.35 -10.67
CA SER A 218 8.94 22.26 -11.65
C SER A 218 8.21 21.00 -11.18
N VAL A 219 8.39 20.63 -9.91
CA VAL A 219 7.70 19.46 -9.32
C VAL A 219 6.18 19.66 -9.25
N ARG A 220 5.70 20.87 -8.95
CA ARG A 220 4.25 21.17 -8.96
C ARG A 220 3.65 20.97 -10.35
N ASP A 221 4.30 21.47 -11.40
CA ASP A 221 3.82 21.35 -12.79
C ASP A 221 3.76 19.88 -13.24
N GLN A 222 4.80 19.12 -12.88
CA GLN A 222 4.84 17.68 -13.07
C GLN A 222 3.71 16.97 -12.33
N LEU A 223 3.48 17.30 -11.05
CA LEU A 223 2.41 16.69 -10.26
C LEU A 223 1.01 17.05 -10.79
N SER A 224 0.77 18.28 -11.25
CA SER A 224 -0.51 18.63 -11.88
C SER A 224 -0.82 17.75 -13.09
N THR A 225 0.21 17.33 -13.81
CA THR A 225 0.10 16.39 -14.92
C THR A 225 -0.19 14.96 -14.45
N LEU A 226 0.55 14.47 -13.44
CA LEU A 226 0.38 13.12 -12.88
C LEU A 226 -0.98 12.92 -12.20
N LEU A 227 -1.52 13.99 -11.62
CA LEU A 227 -2.74 14.01 -10.82
C LEU A 227 -3.94 14.59 -11.56
N ALA A 228 -3.85 14.87 -12.86
CA ALA A 228 -4.92 15.51 -13.63
C ALA A 228 -6.30 14.88 -13.33
N GLY A 229 -7.17 15.65 -12.65
CA GLY A 229 -8.51 15.21 -12.23
C GLY A 229 -8.62 14.60 -10.82
N LYS A 230 -7.57 14.66 -9.99
CA LYS A 230 -7.58 14.25 -8.57
C LYS A 230 -7.24 15.42 -7.66
N GLN A 231 -7.98 15.54 -6.55
CA GLN A 231 -7.61 16.40 -5.44
C GLN A 231 -6.71 15.60 -4.49
N VAL A 232 -5.45 16.00 -4.40
CA VAL A 232 -4.44 15.40 -3.53
C VAL A 232 -3.70 16.54 -2.87
N ASP A 233 -3.52 16.46 -1.55
CA ASP A 233 -2.74 17.43 -0.80
C ASP A 233 -1.25 17.25 -1.11
N ILE A 234 -0.56 18.35 -1.42
CA ILE A 234 0.85 18.34 -1.79
C ILE A 234 1.62 19.23 -0.83
N THR A 235 2.45 18.61 -0.01
CA THR A 235 3.34 19.31 0.92
C THR A 235 4.78 19.26 0.43
N PHE A 236 5.56 20.29 0.75
CA PHE A 236 6.98 20.38 0.39
C PHE A 236 7.84 20.50 1.65
N GLU A 237 8.86 19.67 1.76
CA GLU A 237 9.84 19.66 2.84
C GLU A 237 11.24 19.76 2.23
N ASN A 238 12.11 20.56 2.85
CA ASN A 238 13.52 20.66 2.43
C ASN A 238 14.34 19.72 3.32
N LEU A 239 15.12 18.82 2.72
CA LEU A 239 16.00 17.87 3.40
C LEU A 239 17.48 18.10 3.08
#